data_AF-A0A968VKM1-F1
#
_entry.id   AF-A0A968VKM1-F1
#
_cell.length_a   1.000
_cell.length_b   1.000
_cell.length_c   1.000
_cell.angle_alpha   90.00
_cell.angle_beta   90.00
_cell.angle_gamma   90.00
#
_symmetry.space_group_name_H-M   'P 1'
#
loop_
_entity.id
_entity.type
_entity.pdbx_description
1 polymer ?
#
loop_
_entity_poly.entity_id
_entity_poly.type
_entity_poly.pdbx_seq_one_letter_code
_entity_poly.pdbx_strand_id
1 'polypeptide(L)'
;MTEFSNAPRPLAIGDILDGTFRLYRNNFLLFLGIAALAQVPLLIFQVAFQATAGMQFTTDYLQLIENIGSLDPTIDSFNDLPLASVGIYLIGSLLFGLFQYGIVQQLMNGALINAVAQRYRGEPISVLGSYSFSLTTAFNLIGSGLIVGVIVVLVSFVASAIGVGSIFLLATLAEGGDSGGAILSAILAIVLTFVLGLAVIFALIYILMRFIFVPQAVVLEEQGAFTALGRSWRLVGGSFWRLLGITLLIGLLVYILVGIPVGILSFVMQLTLGSVDDPLQNFALVTALNTFMTSIAQMITLPVQWAAMTLLYFDVRVRREGFDIAQRLQEQPGLVVER
;
A
#
# COMPACT_ATOMS: atom_id res chain seq x y z
N MET A 1 28.49 -3.90 -23.98
CA MET A 1 29.53 -3.90 -22.92
C MET A 1 30.27 -2.58 -23.02
N THR A 2 29.90 -1.59 -22.22
CA THR A 2 30.69 -0.39 -21.88
C THR A 2 29.94 0.34 -20.75
N GLU A 3 30.70 0.81 -19.76
CA GLU A 3 30.31 1.74 -18.68
C GLU A 3 29.57 1.21 -17.44
N PHE A 4 30.26 0.39 -16.64
CA PHE A 4 30.15 0.48 -15.17
C PHE A 4 31.54 0.59 -14.52
N SER A 5 32.38 1.47 -15.05
CA SER A 5 33.48 2.05 -14.29
C SER A 5 33.02 3.43 -13.84
N ASN A 6 32.42 3.58 -12.66
CA ASN A 6 32.33 4.86 -11.98
C ASN A 6 31.83 4.64 -10.55
N ALA A 7 32.53 5.26 -9.59
CA ALA A 7 32.17 5.30 -8.19
C ALA A 7 30.68 5.65 -8.00
N PRO A 8 30.03 5.19 -6.90
CA PRO A 8 28.64 5.49 -6.63
C PRO A 8 28.43 7.01 -6.61
N ARG A 9 27.72 7.52 -7.62
CA ARG A 9 27.39 8.94 -7.77
C ARG A 9 25.93 9.19 -7.41
N PRO A 10 25.59 10.35 -6.82
CA PRO A 10 24.20 10.73 -6.56
C PRO A 10 23.40 10.77 -7.87
N LEU A 11 22.24 10.12 -7.90
CA LEU A 11 21.35 10.05 -9.07
C LEU A 11 20.43 11.28 -9.11
N ALA A 12 20.24 11.86 -10.29
CA ALA A 12 19.18 12.83 -10.52
C ALA A 12 17.81 12.13 -10.60
N ILE A 13 16.72 12.90 -10.52
CA ILE A 13 15.36 12.34 -10.60
C ILE A 13 15.13 11.62 -11.93
N GLY A 14 15.60 12.21 -13.04
CA GLY A 14 15.55 11.59 -14.37
C GLY A 14 16.32 10.28 -14.43
N ASP A 15 17.51 10.21 -13.82
CA ASP A 15 18.32 8.99 -13.79
C ASP A 15 17.64 7.85 -13.04
N ILE A 16 16.91 8.16 -11.96
CA ILE A 16 16.14 7.18 -11.17
C ILE A 16 14.98 6.65 -12.00
N LEU A 17 14.22 7.52 -12.66
CA LEU A 17 13.08 7.12 -13.49
C LEU A 17 13.56 6.29 -14.68
N ASP A 18 14.55 6.79 -15.42
CA ASP A 18 15.11 6.08 -16.56
C ASP A 18 15.75 4.75 -16.13
N GLY A 19 16.46 4.74 -15.00
CA GLY A 19 17.02 3.54 -14.40
C GLY A 19 15.94 2.51 -14.06
N THR A 20 14.84 2.95 -13.47
CA THR A 20 13.68 2.11 -13.15
C THR A 20 13.09 1.49 -14.41
N PHE A 21 12.77 2.32 -15.41
CA PHE A 21 12.16 1.84 -16.66
C PHE A 21 13.09 0.93 -17.44
N ARG A 22 14.39 1.26 -17.51
CA ARG A 22 15.41 0.39 -18.14
C ARG A 22 15.53 -0.95 -17.44
N LEU A 23 15.56 -0.97 -16.11
CA LEU A 23 15.66 -2.21 -15.34
C LEU A 23 14.41 -3.07 -15.54
N TYR A 24 13.23 -2.45 -15.46
CA TYR A 24 11.95 -3.11 -15.65
C TYR A 24 11.81 -3.70 -17.05
N ARG A 25 12.03 -2.92 -18.12
CA ARG A 25 11.86 -3.41 -19.50
C ARG A 25 12.82 -4.54 -19.85
N ASN A 26 14.06 -4.49 -19.34
CA ASN A 26 15.07 -5.49 -19.65
C ASN A 26 14.86 -6.81 -18.89
N ASN A 27 14.07 -6.78 -17.81
CA ASN A 27 13.82 -7.93 -16.94
C ASN A 27 12.31 -8.17 -16.72
N PHE A 28 11.47 -7.75 -17.67
CA PHE A 28 10.02 -7.72 -17.50
C PHE A 28 9.45 -9.07 -17.06
N LEU A 29 9.84 -10.16 -17.74
CA LEU A 29 9.34 -11.50 -17.43
C LEU A 29 9.78 -12.01 -16.06
N LEU A 30 10.96 -11.62 -15.58
CA LEU A 30 11.43 -11.97 -14.24
C LEU A 30 10.53 -11.30 -13.19
N PHE A 31 10.33 -9.99 -13.33
CA PHE A 31 9.53 -9.20 -12.40
C PHE A 31 8.05 -9.57 -12.43
N LEU A 32 7.48 -9.77 -13.61
CA LEU A 32 6.13 -10.28 -13.78
C LEU A 32 6.02 -11.69 -13.19
N GLY A 33 7.02 -12.55 -13.41
CA GLY A 33 7.05 -13.90 -12.85
C GLY A 33 7.06 -13.91 -11.32
N ILE A 34 7.80 -13.00 -10.68
CA ILE A 34 7.78 -12.83 -9.21
C ILE A 34 6.38 -12.43 -8.76
N ALA A 35 5.79 -11.40 -9.37
CA ALA A 35 4.47 -10.93 -8.96
C ALA A 35 3.37 -11.98 -9.23
N ALA A 36 3.38 -12.61 -10.41
CA ALA A 36 2.40 -13.61 -10.81
C ALA A 36 2.46 -14.88 -9.94
N LEU A 37 3.66 -15.33 -9.55
CA LEU A 37 3.82 -16.52 -8.72
C LEU A 37 3.09 -16.39 -7.37
N ALA A 38 3.09 -15.19 -6.79
CA ALA A 38 2.35 -14.91 -5.55
C ALA A 38 0.87 -14.55 -5.81
N GLN A 39 0.60 -13.69 -6.79
CA GLN A 39 -0.72 -13.09 -6.97
C GLN A 39 -1.72 -14.00 -7.69
N VAL A 40 -1.30 -14.88 -8.60
CA VAL A 40 -2.24 -15.72 -9.36
C VAL A 40 -2.96 -16.73 -8.45
N PRO A 41 -2.28 -17.50 -7.57
CA PRO A 41 -2.98 -18.39 -6.65
C PRO A 41 -3.92 -17.64 -5.70
N LEU A 42 -3.50 -16.46 -5.22
CA LEU A 42 -4.34 -15.60 -4.39
C LEU A 42 -5.56 -15.08 -5.12
N LEU A 43 -5.41 -14.67 -6.37
CA LEU A 43 -6.51 -14.19 -7.20
C LEU A 43 -7.54 -15.30 -7.43
N ILE A 44 -7.10 -16.53 -7.72
CA ILE A 44 -8.00 -17.69 -7.88
C ILE A 44 -8.77 -17.92 -6.58
N PHE A 45 -8.09 -17.93 -5.44
CA PHE A 45 -8.74 -18.08 -4.13
C PHE A 45 -9.71 -16.94 -3.85
N GLN A 46 -9.31 -15.70 -4.09
CA GLN A 46 -10.13 -14.51 -3.83
C GLN A 46 -11.40 -14.54 -4.67
N VAL A 47 -11.30 -14.84 -5.97
CA VAL A 47 -12.46 -14.97 -6.85
C VAL A 47 -13.37 -16.11 -6.40
N ALA A 48 -12.81 -17.27 -6.03
CA ALA A 48 -13.60 -18.40 -5.53
C ALA A 48 -14.32 -18.07 -4.20
N PHE A 49 -13.63 -17.38 -3.28
CA PHE A 49 -14.20 -16.92 -2.00
C PHE A 49 -15.33 -15.91 -2.23
N GLN A 50 -15.15 -14.95 -3.14
CA GLN A 50 -16.20 -14.00 -3.49
C GLN A 50 -17.38 -14.67 -4.19
N ALA A 51 -17.13 -15.61 -5.11
CA ALA A 51 -18.18 -16.33 -5.83
C ALA A 51 -19.02 -17.25 -4.94
N THR A 52 -18.50 -17.66 -3.78
CA THR A 52 -19.18 -18.51 -2.81
C THR A 52 -19.65 -17.69 -1.61
N ALA A 53 -18.79 -17.49 -0.61
CA ALA A 53 -19.10 -16.78 0.62
C ALA A 53 -19.56 -15.33 0.37
N GLY A 54 -18.94 -14.63 -0.60
CA GLY A 54 -19.34 -13.27 -0.95
C GLY A 54 -20.72 -13.18 -1.60
N MET A 55 -21.05 -14.12 -2.49
CA MET A 55 -22.37 -14.19 -3.12
C MET A 55 -23.44 -14.51 -2.08
N GLN A 56 -23.22 -15.51 -1.21
CA GLN A 56 -24.15 -15.85 -0.14
C GLN A 56 -24.39 -14.66 0.79
N PHE A 57 -23.31 -14.00 1.25
CA PHE A 57 -23.40 -12.80 2.06
C PHE A 57 -24.23 -11.69 1.38
N THR A 58 -24.01 -11.46 0.09
CA THR A 58 -24.73 -10.41 -0.66
C THR A 58 -26.22 -10.75 -0.75
N THR A 59 -26.57 -11.99 -1.10
CA THR A 59 -27.96 -12.45 -1.19
C THR A 59 -28.68 -12.29 0.15
N ASP A 60 -28.09 -12.80 1.22
CA ASP A 60 -28.71 -12.74 2.55
C ASP A 60 -28.84 -11.29 3.06
N TYR A 61 -27.85 -10.44 2.76
CA TYR A 61 -27.88 -9.02 3.09
C TYR A 61 -29.00 -8.27 2.36
N LEU A 62 -29.20 -8.53 1.06
CA LEU A 62 -30.30 -7.92 0.31
C LEU A 62 -31.66 -8.41 0.78
N GLN A 63 -31.81 -9.70 1.08
CA GLN A 63 -33.04 -10.25 1.66
C GLN A 63 -33.38 -9.58 3.00
N LEU A 64 -32.39 -9.35 3.86
CA LEU A 64 -32.59 -8.61 5.10
C LEU A 64 -33.08 -7.18 4.84
N ILE A 65 -32.48 -6.47 3.88
CA ILE A 65 -32.92 -5.11 3.51
C ILE A 65 -34.36 -5.11 2.99
N GLU A 66 -34.71 -6.08 2.14
CA GLU A 66 -36.06 -6.22 1.59
C GLU A 66 -37.08 -6.51 2.70
N ASN A 67 -36.76 -7.42 3.61
CA ASN A 67 -37.59 -7.76 4.77
C ASN A 67 -37.85 -6.52 5.66
N ILE A 68 -36.80 -5.75 5.96
CA ILE A 68 -36.93 -4.50 6.73
C ILE A 68 -37.76 -3.46 5.97
N GLY A 69 -37.55 -3.36 4.65
CA GLY A 69 -38.23 -2.40 3.79
C GLY A 69 -39.71 -2.72 3.55
N SER A 70 -40.12 -3.98 3.65
CA SER A 70 -41.50 -4.41 3.45
C SER A 70 -42.45 -3.93 4.54
N LEU A 71 -41.92 -3.54 5.72
CA LEU A 71 -42.68 -3.14 6.91
C LEU A 71 -43.76 -4.16 7.32
N ASP A 72 -43.62 -5.42 6.89
CA ASP A 72 -44.55 -6.49 7.23
C ASP A 72 -44.36 -6.88 8.72
N PRO A 73 -45.37 -6.66 9.58
CA PRO A 73 -45.26 -6.95 11.01
C PRO A 73 -45.21 -8.46 11.32
N THR A 74 -45.42 -9.34 10.32
CA THR A 74 -45.28 -10.79 10.47
C THR A 74 -43.84 -11.27 10.30
N ILE A 75 -42.96 -10.45 9.72
CA ILE A 75 -41.55 -10.77 9.51
C ILE A 75 -40.73 -10.30 10.71
N ASP A 76 -40.19 -11.26 11.47
CA ASP A 76 -39.26 -10.96 12.56
C ASP A 76 -37.83 -10.76 12.02
N SER A 77 -37.61 -9.57 11.47
CA SER A 77 -36.33 -9.17 10.86
C SER A 77 -35.13 -9.29 11.82
N PHE A 78 -35.37 -9.30 13.14
CA PHE A 78 -34.30 -9.45 14.12
C PHE A 78 -33.85 -10.92 14.27
N ASN A 79 -34.78 -11.86 14.18
CA ASN A 79 -34.47 -13.29 14.22
C ASN A 79 -33.95 -13.81 12.87
N ASP A 80 -34.30 -13.16 11.76
CA ASP A 80 -33.83 -13.49 10.41
C ASP A 80 -32.48 -12.84 10.05
N LEU A 81 -31.74 -12.32 11.05
CA LEU A 81 -30.41 -11.77 10.81
C LEU A 81 -29.47 -12.85 10.25
N PRO A 82 -28.78 -12.61 9.13
CA PRO A 82 -27.92 -13.60 8.48
C PRO A 82 -26.55 -13.70 9.16
N LEU A 83 -26.54 -13.91 10.48
CA LEU A 83 -25.33 -13.87 11.31
C LEU A 83 -24.28 -14.91 10.87
N ALA A 84 -24.71 -16.05 10.34
CA ALA A 84 -23.83 -17.09 9.85
C ALA A 84 -23.04 -16.65 8.59
N SER A 85 -23.72 -16.17 7.55
CA SER A 85 -23.05 -15.75 6.31
C SER A 85 -22.26 -14.46 6.51
N VAL A 86 -22.77 -13.52 7.32
CA VAL A 86 -22.02 -12.34 7.78
C VAL A 86 -20.76 -12.76 8.52
N GLY A 87 -20.87 -13.68 9.49
CA GLY A 87 -19.73 -14.17 10.27
C GLY A 87 -18.68 -14.85 9.39
N ILE A 88 -19.10 -15.77 8.49
CA ILE A 88 -18.21 -16.47 7.56
C ILE A 88 -17.50 -15.47 6.63
N TYR A 89 -18.23 -14.53 6.04
CA TYR A 89 -17.65 -13.57 5.11
C TYR A 89 -16.68 -12.61 5.79
N LEU A 90 -17.05 -12.05 6.96
CA LEU A 90 -16.21 -11.10 7.68
C LEU A 90 -14.95 -11.78 8.25
N ILE A 91 -15.08 -12.95 8.87
CA ILE A 91 -13.92 -13.68 9.41
C ILE A 91 -13.05 -14.18 8.26
N GLY A 92 -13.65 -14.74 7.21
CA GLY A 92 -12.93 -15.23 6.03
C GLY A 92 -12.15 -14.12 5.32
N SER A 93 -12.78 -12.96 5.09
CA SER A 93 -12.12 -11.79 4.48
C SER A 93 -11.04 -11.20 5.37
N LEU A 94 -11.23 -11.17 6.70
CA LEU A 94 -10.20 -10.73 7.64
C LEU A 94 -8.99 -11.67 7.60
N LEU A 95 -9.21 -12.98 7.72
CA LEU A 95 -8.12 -13.96 7.69
C LEU A 95 -7.38 -13.95 6.35
N PHE A 96 -8.12 -13.87 5.25
CA PHE A 96 -7.55 -13.75 3.92
C PHE A 96 -6.73 -12.46 3.77
N GLY A 97 -7.25 -11.31 4.22
CA GLY A 97 -6.54 -10.05 4.20
C GLY A 97 -5.26 -10.07 5.05
N LEU A 98 -5.32 -10.63 6.26
CA LEU A 98 -4.15 -10.79 7.13
C LEU A 98 -3.09 -11.69 6.48
N PHE A 99 -3.49 -12.79 5.85
CA PHE A 99 -2.59 -13.67 5.11
C PHE A 99 -1.97 -12.97 3.90
N GLN A 100 -2.80 -12.33 3.08
CA GLN A 100 -2.39 -11.63 1.87
C GLN A 100 -1.42 -10.48 2.18
N TYR A 101 -1.81 -9.52 3.03
CA TYR A 101 -1.00 -8.35 3.33
C TYR A 101 0.13 -8.63 4.32
N GLY A 102 -0.10 -9.51 5.30
CA GLY A 102 0.85 -9.81 6.35
C GLY A 102 1.99 -10.72 5.89
N ILE A 103 1.70 -11.70 5.03
CA ILE A 103 2.69 -12.70 4.62
C ILE A 103 3.02 -12.56 3.13
N VAL A 104 2.03 -12.74 2.25
CA VAL A 104 2.31 -12.89 0.82
C VAL A 104 2.89 -11.61 0.21
N GLN A 105 2.30 -10.45 0.53
CA GLN A 105 2.81 -9.17 0.04
C GLN A 105 4.21 -8.88 0.57
N GLN A 106 4.51 -9.21 1.83
CA GLN A 106 5.84 -8.99 2.41
C GLN A 106 6.91 -9.83 1.70
N LEU A 107 6.63 -11.10 1.44
CA LEU A 107 7.52 -11.99 0.71
C LEU A 107 7.71 -11.57 -0.75
N MET A 108 6.63 -11.16 -1.41
CA MET A 108 6.70 -10.68 -2.79
C MET A 108 7.51 -9.38 -2.88
N ASN A 109 7.31 -8.44 -1.95
CA ASN A 109 8.07 -7.20 -1.89
C ASN A 109 9.56 -7.49 -1.65
N GLY A 110 9.88 -8.38 -0.72
CA GLY A 110 11.26 -8.81 -0.45
C GLY A 110 11.93 -9.46 -1.66
N ALA A 111 11.20 -10.33 -2.37
CA ALA A 111 11.67 -10.95 -3.61
C ALA A 111 11.91 -9.92 -4.71
N LEU A 112 11.00 -8.94 -4.89
CA LEU A 112 11.17 -7.86 -5.86
C LEU A 112 12.37 -6.97 -5.54
N ILE A 113 12.55 -6.59 -4.27
CA ILE A 113 13.70 -5.79 -3.82
C ILE A 113 15.01 -6.55 -4.08
N ASN A 114 15.07 -7.83 -3.73
CA ASN A 114 16.25 -8.66 -3.98
C ASN A 114 16.55 -8.80 -5.49
N ALA A 115 15.53 -9.08 -6.30
CA ALA A 115 15.67 -9.20 -7.74
C ALA A 115 16.15 -7.89 -8.38
N VAL A 116 15.61 -6.75 -7.96
CA VAL A 116 16.06 -5.43 -8.40
C VAL A 116 17.52 -5.21 -8.04
N ALA A 117 17.92 -5.52 -6.81
CA ALA A 117 19.29 -5.32 -6.34
C ALA A 117 20.31 -6.21 -7.06
N GLN A 118 19.98 -7.47 -7.36
CA GLN A 118 20.85 -8.36 -8.14
C GLN A 118 20.95 -7.89 -9.60
N ARG A 119 19.82 -7.58 -10.25
CA ARG A 119 19.82 -7.09 -11.64
C ARG A 119 20.49 -5.74 -11.80
N TYR A 120 20.37 -4.85 -10.83
CA TYR A 120 21.10 -3.58 -10.82
C TYR A 120 22.63 -3.78 -10.76
N ARG A 121 23.09 -4.82 -10.07
CA ARG A 121 24.51 -5.23 -10.02
C ARG A 121 24.97 -6.04 -11.25
N GLY A 122 24.07 -6.33 -12.18
CA GLY A 122 24.36 -7.17 -13.36
C GLY A 122 24.40 -8.68 -13.05
N GLU A 123 23.94 -9.09 -11.86
CA GLU A 123 23.92 -10.49 -11.45
C GLU A 123 22.68 -11.22 -12.00
N PRO A 124 22.81 -12.48 -12.43
CA PRO A 124 21.67 -13.29 -12.85
C PRO A 124 20.85 -13.75 -11.65
N ILE A 125 19.53 -13.64 -11.72
CA ILE A 125 18.61 -14.14 -10.70
C ILE A 125 17.34 -14.72 -11.34
N SER A 126 16.82 -15.80 -10.76
CA SER A 126 15.56 -16.44 -11.14
C SER A 126 14.41 -16.03 -10.20
N VAL A 127 13.17 -16.31 -10.60
CA VAL A 127 11.98 -16.04 -9.78
C VAL A 127 12.07 -16.74 -8.42
N LEU A 128 12.30 -18.05 -8.42
CA LEU A 128 12.42 -18.84 -7.18
C LEU A 128 13.65 -18.44 -6.36
N GLY A 129 14.77 -18.08 -7.00
CA GLY A 129 15.95 -17.56 -6.31
C GLY A 129 15.70 -16.21 -5.61
N SER A 130 14.76 -15.41 -6.12
CA SER A 130 14.33 -14.17 -5.46
C SER A 130 13.55 -14.46 -4.18
N TYR A 131 12.68 -15.48 -4.22
CA TYR A 131 11.89 -15.90 -3.07
C TYR A 131 12.70 -16.63 -2.00
N SER A 132 13.68 -17.45 -2.39
CA SER A 132 14.51 -18.15 -1.39
C SER A 132 15.22 -17.17 -0.46
N PHE A 133 15.72 -16.05 -0.98
CA PHE A 133 16.27 -14.97 -0.16
C PHE A 133 15.18 -14.23 0.63
N SER A 134 14.01 -13.96 0.04
CA SER A 134 12.93 -13.32 0.79
C SER A 134 12.42 -14.17 1.96
N LEU A 135 12.52 -15.50 1.86
CA LEU A 135 12.15 -16.42 2.92
C LEU A 135 13.12 -16.39 4.10
N THR A 136 14.42 -16.15 3.88
CA THR A 136 15.39 -16.00 4.99
C THR A 136 15.16 -14.72 5.78
N THR A 137 14.66 -13.68 5.13
CA THR A 137 14.32 -12.38 5.74
C THR A 137 12.85 -12.27 6.16
N ALA A 138 12.04 -13.31 5.93
CA ALA A 138 10.59 -13.30 6.11
C ALA A 138 10.16 -12.86 7.51
N PHE A 139 10.80 -13.40 8.55
CA PHE A 139 10.47 -13.07 9.93
C PHE A 139 10.61 -11.56 10.21
N ASN A 140 11.70 -10.94 9.74
CA ASN A 140 11.95 -9.52 9.93
C ASN A 140 11.10 -8.64 9.01
N LEU A 141 10.80 -9.09 7.80
CA LEU A 141 9.89 -8.40 6.88
C LEU A 141 8.46 -8.38 7.41
N ILE A 142 7.94 -9.53 7.82
CA ILE A 142 6.61 -9.66 8.41
C ILE A 142 6.55 -8.89 9.73
N GLY A 143 7.54 -9.07 10.62
CA GLY A 143 7.59 -8.37 11.90
C GLY A 143 7.63 -6.85 11.74
N SER A 144 8.49 -6.33 10.86
CA SER A 144 8.55 -4.88 10.60
C SER A 144 7.28 -4.36 9.91
N GLY A 145 6.71 -5.11 8.97
CA GLY A 145 5.44 -4.79 8.32
C GLY A 145 4.27 -4.73 9.31
N LEU A 146 4.20 -5.67 10.26
CA LEU A 146 3.20 -5.66 11.33
C LEU A 146 3.37 -4.46 12.27
N ILE A 147 4.60 -4.13 12.67
CA ILE A 147 4.85 -2.94 13.51
C ILE A 147 4.39 -1.67 12.79
N VAL A 148 4.79 -1.50 11.52
CA VAL A 148 4.37 -0.35 10.72
C VAL A 148 2.84 -0.35 10.54
N GLY A 149 2.25 -1.51 10.28
CA GLY A 149 0.79 -1.67 10.16
C GLY A 149 0.05 -1.27 11.44
N VAL A 150 0.51 -1.72 12.61
CA VAL A 150 -0.06 -1.32 13.92
C VAL A 150 0.08 0.18 14.13
N ILE A 151 1.23 0.78 13.82
CA ILE A 151 1.42 2.24 13.92
C ILE A 151 0.42 2.97 13.03
N VAL A 152 0.27 2.55 11.77
CA VAL A 152 -0.67 3.17 10.82
C VAL A 152 -2.11 3.02 11.31
N VAL A 153 -2.50 1.84 11.81
CA VAL A 153 -3.84 1.60 12.38
C VAL A 153 -4.09 2.47 13.59
N LEU A 154 -3.14 2.57 14.53
CA LEU A 154 -3.28 3.41 15.72
C LEU A 154 -3.42 4.89 15.37
N VAL A 155 -2.60 5.39 14.43
CA VAL A 155 -2.70 6.78 13.96
C VAL A 155 -4.03 7.03 13.25
N SER A 156 -4.47 6.08 12.41
CA SER A 156 -5.76 6.16 11.70
C SER A 156 -6.96 6.08 12.66
N PHE A 157 -6.83 5.31 13.74
CA PHE A 157 -7.84 5.22 14.78
C PHE A 157 -7.95 6.53 15.58
N VAL A 158 -6.82 7.09 16.02
CA VAL A 158 -6.78 8.39 16.70
C VAL A 158 -7.35 9.48 15.80
N ALA A 159 -6.96 9.48 14.52
CA ALA A 159 -7.50 10.37 13.52
C ALA A 159 -9.03 10.26 13.36
N SER A 160 -9.54 9.04 13.30
CA SER A 160 -10.98 8.77 13.18
C SER A 160 -11.73 9.21 14.43
N ALA A 161 -11.17 8.96 15.62
CA ALA A 161 -11.74 9.41 16.89
C ALA A 161 -11.80 10.94 16.98
N ILE A 162 -10.76 11.64 16.50
CA ILE A 162 -10.74 13.10 16.41
C ILE A 162 -11.81 13.59 15.42
N GLY A 163 -11.93 12.94 14.26
CA GLY A 163 -12.96 13.26 13.26
C GLY A 163 -14.38 13.10 13.81
N VAL A 164 -14.70 11.92 14.35
CA VAL A 164 -16.01 11.62 14.93
C VAL A 164 -16.30 12.50 16.15
N GLY A 165 -15.31 12.67 17.04
CA GLY A 165 -15.43 13.53 18.22
C GLY A 165 -15.66 14.99 17.84
N SER A 166 -15.03 15.46 16.76
CA SER A 166 -15.32 16.79 16.21
C SER A 166 -16.77 16.87 15.78
N ILE A 167 -17.28 15.93 14.96
CA ILE A 167 -18.68 15.90 14.48
C ILE A 167 -19.68 15.90 15.64
N PHE A 168 -19.45 15.08 16.66
CA PHE A 168 -20.31 15.00 17.84
C PHE A 168 -20.31 16.30 18.65
N LEU A 169 -19.15 16.93 18.82
CA LEU A 169 -19.06 18.25 19.43
C LEU A 169 -19.87 19.30 18.64
N LEU A 170 -19.93 19.19 17.31
CA LEU A 170 -20.74 20.11 16.50
C LEU A 170 -22.23 19.93 16.74
N ALA A 171 -22.69 18.67 16.77
CA ALA A 171 -24.10 18.35 17.00
C ALA A 171 -24.58 18.91 18.34
N THR A 172 -23.77 18.74 19.40
CA THR A 172 -24.10 19.26 20.74
C THR A 172 -24.09 20.80 20.81
N LEU A 173 -23.16 21.47 20.12
CA LEU A 173 -23.12 22.94 20.07
C LEU A 173 -24.22 23.56 19.20
N ALA A 174 -24.78 22.80 18.24
CA ALA A 174 -25.87 23.24 17.39
C ALA A 174 -27.24 23.16 18.10
N GLU A 175 -27.42 22.20 19.01
CA GLU A 175 -28.68 22.01 19.76
C GLU A 175 -28.95 23.12 20.80
N GLY A 176 -27.92 23.86 21.24
CA GLY A 176 -28.03 24.82 22.35
C GLY A 176 -28.09 26.31 21.99
N GLY A 177 -28.09 26.69 20.71
CA GLY A 177 -27.95 28.10 20.29
C GLY A 177 -29.14 28.66 19.50
N ASP A 178 -29.40 29.97 19.64
CA ASP A 178 -30.28 30.71 18.72
C ASP A 178 -29.79 30.57 17.27
N SER A 179 -30.67 30.79 16.29
CA SER A 179 -30.40 30.51 14.86
C SER A 179 -29.08 31.09 14.33
N GLY A 180 -28.62 32.23 14.86
CA GLY A 180 -27.32 32.83 14.52
C GLY A 180 -26.11 32.16 15.19
N GLY A 181 -26.27 31.67 16.42
CA GLY A 181 -25.24 30.91 17.15
C GLY A 181 -25.01 29.53 16.54
N ALA A 182 -26.07 28.89 16.06
CA ALA A 182 -26.00 27.60 15.36
C ALA A 182 -25.22 27.68 14.04
N ILE A 183 -25.34 28.79 13.29
CA ILE A 183 -24.57 29.00 12.05
C ILE A 183 -23.08 29.20 12.35
N LEU A 184 -22.75 30.02 13.34
CA LEU A 184 -21.35 30.26 13.72
C LEU A 184 -20.69 28.99 14.27
N SER A 185 -21.38 28.22 15.11
CA SER A 185 -20.88 26.94 15.62
C SER A 185 -20.66 25.95 14.49
N ALA A 186 -21.58 25.84 13.52
CA ALA A 186 -21.44 25.00 12.33
C ALA A 186 -20.29 25.43 11.39
N ILE A 187 -19.95 26.72 11.29
CA ILE A 187 -18.80 27.17 10.51
C ILE A 187 -17.49 26.82 11.23
N LEU A 188 -17.37 27.16 12.52
CA LEU A 188 -16.17 26.86 13.32
C LEU A 188 -15.87 25.37 13.36
N ALA A 189 -16.93 24.58 13.46
CA ALA A 189 -16.96 23.15 13.35
C ALA A 189 -16.33 22.60 12.07
N ILE A 190 -16.84 23.03 10.91
CA ILE A 190 -16.33 22.60 9.59
C ILE A 190 -14.86 22.97 9.45
N VAL A 191 -14.49 24.20 9.85
CA VAL A 191 -13.10 24.66 9.82
C VAL A 191 -12.22 23.80 10.73
N LEU A 192 -12.67 23.49 11.94
CA LEU A 192 -11.93 22.65 12.87
C LEU A 192 -11.74 21.23 12.33
N THR A 193 -12.81 20.57 11.87
CA THR A 193 -12.74 19.23 11.27
C THR A 193 -11.83 19.22 10.04
N PHE A 194 -11.88 20.26 9.20
CA PHE A 194 -11.00 20.39 8.04
C PHE A 194 -9.53 20.54 8.44
N VAL A 195 -9.22 21.41 9.40
CA VAL A 195 -7.85 21.63 9.90
C VAL A 195 -7.31 20.37 10.57
N LEU A 196 -8.11 19.70 11.41
CA LEU A 196 -7.73 18.44 12.05
C LEU A 196 -7.55 17.32 11.02
N GLY A 197 -8.42 17.24 10.01
CA GLY A 197 -8.29 16.31 8.90
C GLY A 197 -7.00 16.50 8.12
N LEU A 198 -6.64 17.75 7.79
CA LEU A 198 -5.36 18.06 7.14
C LEU A 198 -4.16 17.71 8.02
N ALA A 199 -4.22 18.00 9.33
CA ALA A 199 -3.16 17.66 10.27
C ALA A 199 -2.95 16.13 10.36
N VAL A 200 -4.04 15.37 10.39
CA VAL A 200 -4.03 13.90 10.34
C VAL A 200 -3.40 13.38 9.06
N ILE A 201 -3.85 13.90 7.91
CA ILE A 201 -3.34 13.46 6.60
C ILE A 201 -1.84 13.74 6.52
N PHE A 202 -1.41 14.92 6.96
CA PHE A 202 0.00 15.26 7.02
C PHE A 202 0.79 14.33 7.95
N ALA A 203 0.27 14.04 9.14
CA ALA A 203 0.90 13.13 10.09
C ALA A 203 1.04 11.71 9.51
N LEU A 204 0.00 11.20 8.83
CA LEU A 204 0.03 9.91 8.15
C LEU A 204 1.07 9.87 7.04
N ILE A 205 1.08 10.87 6.15
CA ILE A 205 2.09 10.98 5.08
C ILE A 205 3.48 11.03 5.69
N TYR A 206 3.68 11.83 6.75
CA TYR A 206 4.96 11.95 7.42
C TYR A 206 5.46 10.61 7.96
N ILE A 207 4.60 9.86 8.65
CA ILE A 207 4.92 8.55 9.22
C ILE A 207 5.19 7.51 8.13
N LEU A 208 4.34 7.44 7.09
CA LEU A 208 4.51 6.50 5.98
C LEU A 208 5.83 6.74 5.25
N MET A 209 6.15 8.01 4.97
CA MET A 209 7.42 8.36 4.33
C MET A 209 8.62 8.01 5.21
N ARG A 210 8.52 8.18 6.54
CA ARG A 210 9.61 7.81 7.46
C ARG A 210 9.90 6.30 7.47
N PHE A 211 8.90 5.47 7.16
CA PHE A 211 9.02 4.02 7.09
C PHE A 211 9.10 3.46 5.66
N ILE A 212 9.20 4.31 4.64
CA ILE A 212 9.19 3.89 3.23
C ILE A 212 10.35 2.96 2.86
N PHE A 213 11.47 3.04 3.58
CA PHE A 213 12.68 2.25 3.31
C PHE A 213 12.89 1.08 4.28
N VAL A 214 11.89 0.76 5.11
CA VAL A 214 11.98 -0.38 6.04
C VAL A 214 12.20 -1.71 5.30
N PRO A 215 11.44 -2.05 4.24
CA PRO A 215 11.65 -3.30 3.51
C PRO A 215 13.07 -3.42 2.92
N GLN A 216 13.61 -2.33 2.40
CA GLN A 216 14.94 -2.26 1.79
C GLN A 216 16.03 -2.42 2.85
N ALA A 217 15.87 -1.82 4.03
CA ALA A 217 16.79 -2.02 5.14
C ALA A 217 16.79 -3.48 5.63
N VAL A 218 15.63 -4.14 5.67
CA VAL A 218 15.56 -5.57 6.04
C VAL A 218 16.21 -6.45 4.97
N VAL A 219 15.91 -6.22 3.70
CA VAL A 219 16.33 -7.12 2.60
C VAL A 219 17.78 -6.87 2.17
N LEU A 220 18.22 -5.62 2.11
CA LEU A 220 19.51 -5.24 1.52
C LEU A 220 20.60 -5.02 2.57
N GLU A 221 20.22 -4.74 3.81
CA GLU A 221 21.15 -4.59 4.94
C GLU A 221 20.96 -5.69 6.00
N GLU A 222 20.11 -6.69 5.73
CA GLU A 222 19.81 -7.82 6.62
C GLU A 222 19.44 -7.39 8.05
N GLN A 223 18.81 -6.21 8.18
CA GLN A 223 18.48 -5.63 9.47
C GLN A 223 17.31 -6.36 10.13
N GLY A 224 17.38 -6.49 11.47
CA GLY A 224 16.24 -6.92 12.28
C GLY A 224 15.08 -5.93 12.22
N ALA A 225 13.85 -6.40 12.50
CA ALA A 225 12.63 -5.62 12.34
C ALA A 225 12.70 -4.21 12.96
N PHE A 226 12.96 -4.11 14.27
CA PHE A 226 13.03 -2.81 14.96
C PHE A 226 14.20 -1.93 14.48
N THR A 227 15.35 -2.55 14.21
CA THR A 227 16.54 -1.82 13.72
C THR A 227 16.28 -1.21 12.35
N ALA A 228 15.55 -1.91 11.47
CA ALA A 228 15.16 -1.42 10.16
C ALA A 228 14.25 -0.17 10.23
N LEU A 229 13.32 -0.11 11.20
CA LEU A 229 12.50 1.10 11.43
C LEU A 229 13.37 2.31 11.79
N GLY A 230 14.28 2.15 12.76
CA GLY A 230 15.19 3.21 13.16
C GLY A 230 16.11 3.65 12.02
N ARG A 231 16.55 2.70 11.20
CA ARG A 231 17.37 2.94 10.01
C ARG A 231 16.64 3.77 8.96
N SER A 232 15.43 3.35 8.55
CA SER A 232 14.58 4.09 7.61
C SER A 232 14.29 5.51 8.12
N TRP A 233 13.96 5.64 9.42
CA TRP A 233 13.65 6.94 10.03
C TRP A 233 14.81 7.93 9.88
N ARG A 234 16.04 7.49 10.16
CA ARG A 234 17.25 8.31 10.00
C ARG A 234 17.51 8.64 8.54
N LEU A 235 17.44 7.64 7.64
CA LEU A 235 17.69 7.81 6.21
C LEU A 235 16.73 8.77 5.52
N VAL A 236 15.48 8.88 5.97
CA VAL A 236 14.47 9.76 5.35
C VAL A 236 14.58 11.21 5.85
N GLY A 237 15.07 11.44 7.08
CA GLY A 237 14.92 12.73 7.80
C GLY A 237 15.32 14.01 7.06
N GLY A 238 16.59 14.17 6.71
CA GLY A 238 17.10 15.29 5.90
C GLY A 238 16.73 15.28 4.41
N SER A 239 15.96 14.31 3.90
CA SER A 239 15.60 14.20 2.47
C SER A 239 14.10 14.02 2.23
N PHE A 240 13.28 14.33 3.24
CA PHE A 240 11.84 14.09 3.27
C PHE A 240 11.11 14.62 2.03
N TRP A 241 11.24 15.92 1.74
CA TRP A 241 10.51 16.57 0.64
C TRP A 241 10.90 16.03 -0.73
N ARG A 242 12.18 15.74 -0.93
CA ARG A 242 12.66 15.12 -2.18
C ARG A 242 12.09 13.72 -2.34
N LEU A 243 12.12 12.91 -1.28
CA LEU A 243 11.57 11.56 -1.31
C LEU A 243 10.06 11.57 -1.53
N LEU A 244 9.34 12.44 -0.82
CA LEU A 244 7.91 12.64 -1.02
C LEU A 244 7.61 13.02 -2.47
N GLY A 245 8.31 14.01 -3.02
CA GLY A 245 8.11 14.45 -4.40
C GLY A 245 8.36 13.36 -5.44
N ILE A 246 9.43 12.57 -5.29
CA ILE A 246 9.74 11.49 -6.24
C ILE A 246 8.75 10.33 -6.09
N THR A 247 8.41 9.93 -4.86
CA THR A 247 7.40 8.89 -4.61
C THR A 247 6.04 9.29 -5.16
N LEU A 248 5.62 10.54 -4.96
CA LEU A 248 4.38 11.08 -5.54
C LEU A 248 4.45 11.10 -7.06
N LEU A 249 5.57 11.48 -7.67
CA LEU A 249 5.73 11.47 -9.12
C LEU A 249 5.62 10.06 -9.70
N ILE A 250 6.28 9.07 -9.09
CA ILE A 250 6.19 7.66 -9.50
C ILE A 250 4.75 7.15 -9.34
N GLY A 251 4.13 7.44 -8.19
CA GLY A 251 2.74 7.06 -7.92
C GLY A 251 1.77 7.69 -8.92
N LEU A 252 1.94 8.97 -9.25
CA LEU A 252 1.15 9.68 -10.24
C LEU A 252 1.31 9.07 -11.64
N LEU A 253 2.54 8.77 -12.06
CA LEU A 253 2.79 8.14 -13.35
C LEU A 253 2.12 6.76 -13.44
N VAL A 254 2.26 5.93 -12.42
CA VAL A 254 1.61 4.61 -12.36
C VAL A 254 0.09 4.74 -12.35
N TYR A 255 -0.45 5.69 -11.59
CA TYR A 255 -1.89 5.93 -11.52
C TYR A 255 -2.45 6.40 -12.87
N ILE A 256 -1.77 7.30 -13.58
CA ILE A 256 -2.22 7.74 -14.91
C ILE A 256 -2.13 6.60 -15.93
N LEU A 257 -1.04 5.84 -15.94
CA LEU A 257 -0.80 4.81 -16.95
C LEU A 257 -1.67 3.56 -16.77
N VAL A 258 -2.04 3.23 -15.54
CA VAL A 258 -2.73 1.97 -15.23
C VAL A 258 -3.99 2.19 -14.40
N GLY A 259 -3.92 3.04 -13.36
CA GLY A 259 -5.06 3.32 -12.48
C GLY A 259 -6.26 3.92 -13.22
N ILE A 260 -6.05 4.98 -14.02
CA ILE A 260 -7.12 5.63 -14.79
C ILE A 260 -7.76 4.65 -15.81
N PRO A 261 -6.99 3.95 -16.68
CA PRO A 261 -7.57 2.98 -17.60
C PRO A 261 -8.37 1.87 -16.92
N VAL A 262 -7.82 1.29 -15.84
CA VAL A 262 -8.53 0.25 -15.06
C VAL A 262 -9.80 0.83 -14.44
N GLY A 263 -9.75 2.02 -13.85
CA GLY A 263 -10.91 2.68 -13.26
C GLY A 263 -12.02 3.00 -14.27
N ILE A 264 -11.67 3.47 -15.47
CA ILE A 264 -12.62 3.70 -16.57
C ILE A 264 -13.27 2.37 -16.97
N LEU A 265 -12.47 1.32 -17.17
CA LEU A 265 -13.00 0.01 -17.55
C LEU A 265 -13.90 -0.58 -16.45
N SER A 266 -13.50 -0.47 -15.19
CA SER A 266 -14.30 -0.85 -14.02
C SER A 266 -15.63 -0.09 -13.96
N PHE A 267 -15.62 1.21 -14.22
CA PHE A 267 -16.82 2.04 -14.27
C PHE A 267 -17.74 1.63 -15.42
N VAL A 268 -17.20 1.42 -16.62
CA VAL A 268 -17.96 0.96 -17.79
C VAL A 268 -18.58 -0.41 -17.52
N MET A 269 -17.84 -1.38 -16.96
CA MET A 269 -18.38 -2.69 -16.59
C MET A 269 -19.52 -2.57 -15.58
N GLN A 270 -19.39 -1.70 -14.58
CA GLN A 270 -20.44 -1.50 -13.59
C GLN A 270 -21.72 -0.94 -14.22
N LEU A 271 -21.60 -0.04 -15.21
CA LEU A 271 -22.75 0.50 -15.94
C LEU A 271 -23.38 -0.49 -16.91
N THR A 272 -22.58 -1.31 -17.61
CA THR A 272 -23.10 -2.17 -18.68
C THR A 272 -23.61 -3.50 -18.16
N LEU A 273 -22.94 -4.08 -17.18
CA LEU A 273 -23.27 -5.40 -16.64
C LEU A 273 -24.07 -5.30 -15.34
N GLY A 274 -23.83 -4.27 -14.51
CA GLY A 274 -24.48 -4.15 -13.20
C GLY A 274 -25.96 -3.78 -13.21
N SER A 275 -26.53 -3.37 -14.36
CA SER A 275 -27.91 -2.87 -14.48
C SER A 275 -28.85 -3.78 -15.28
N VAL A 276 -28.46 -5.04 -15.54
CA VAL A 276 -29.22 -5.96 -16.42
C VAL A 276 -30.02 -6.97 -15.58
N ASP A 277 -31.10 -7.50 -16.15
CA ASP A 277 -32.10 -8.53 -15.77
C ASP A 277 -31.99 -9.30 -14.43
N ASP A 278 -30.78 -9.58 -13.92
CA ASP A 278 -30.51 -10.14 -12.59
C ASP A 278 -29.41 -9.32 -11.87
N PRO A 279 -29.80 -8.31 -11.06
CA PRO A 279 -28.84 -7.44 -10.37
C PRO A 279 -27.87 -8.19 -9.43
N LEU A 280 -28.30 -9.32 -8.86
CA LEU A 280 -27.51 -10.10 -7.90
C LEU A 280 -26.41 -10.90 -8.60
N GLN A 281 -26.77 -11.67 -9.63
CA GLN A 281 -25.79 -12.44 -10.40
C GLN A 281 -24.80 -11.51 -11.12
N ASN A 282 -25.29 -10.39 -11.63
CA ASN A 282 -24.47 -9.39 -12.29
C ASN A 282 -23.50 -8.68 -11.34
N PHE A 283 -23.91 -8.37 -10.11
CA PHE A 283 -23.03 -7.78 -9.11
C PHE A 283 -21.82 -8.67 -8.80
N ALA A 284 -22.04 -9.98 -8.61
CA ALA A 284 -20.97 -10.93 -8.33
C ALA A 284 -20.00 -11.06 -9.52
N LEU A 285 -20.52 -11.16 -10.74
CA LEU A 285 -19.72 -11.23 -11.97
C LEU A 285 -18.88 -9.95 -12.15
N VAL A 286 -19.51 -8.78 -12.03
CA VAL A 286 -18.82 -7.48 -12.15
C VAL A 286 -17.71 -7.36 -11.11
N THR A 287 -17.97 -7.75 -9.86
CA THR A 287 -16.98 -7.72 -8.78
C THR A 287 -15.82 -8.67 -9.04
N ALA A 288 -16.08 -9.88 -9.52
CA ALA A 288 -15.05 -10.85 -9.87
C ALA A 288 -14.16 -10.35 -11.03
N LEU A 289 -14.77 -9.78 -12.08
CA LEU A 289 -14.04 -9.18 -13.20
C LEU A 289 -13.20 -7.98 -12.77
N ASN A 290 -13.74 -7.12 -11.90
CA ASN A 290 -13.01 -6.00 -11.32
C ASN A 290 -11.78 -6.47 -10.52
N THR A 291 -11.97 -7.49 -9.69
CA THR A 291 -10.91 -8.09 -8.88
C THR A 291 -9.82 -8.69 -9.78
N PHE A 292 -10.22 -9.40 -10.83
CA PHE A 292 -9.30 -9.97 -11.81
C PHE A 292 -8.45 -8.89 -12.51
N MET A 293 -9.09 -7.84 -13.01
CA MET A 293 -8.41 -6.75 -13.70
C MET A 293 -7.45 -5.98 -12.79
N THR A 294 -7.89 -5.64 -11.58
CA THR A 294 -7.08 -4.92 -10.60
C THR A 294 -5.87 -5.75 -10.17
N SER A 295 -6.01 -7.06 -10.00
CA SER A 295 -4.90 -7.96 -9.71
C SER A 295 -3.89 -8.05 -10.85
N ILE A 296 -4.34 -8.13 -12.11
CA ILE A 296 -3.43 -8.10 -13.28
C ILE A 296 -2.67 -6.77 -13.31
N ALA A 297 -3.37 -5.66 -13.12
CA ALA A 297 -2.75 -4.34 -13.07
C ALA A 297 -1.69 -4.25 -11.97
N GLN A 298 -1.95 -4.83 -10.80
CA GLN A 298 -0.98 -4.90 -9.70
C GLN A 298 0.25 -5.74 -10.04
N MET A 299 0.08 -6.89 -10.70
CA MET A 299 1.21 -7.74 -11.13
C MET A 299 2.17 -7.00 -12.07
N ILE A 300 1.63 -6.12 -12.91
CA ILE A 300 2.41 -5.32 -13.85
C ILE A 300 3.07 -4.12 -13.15
N THR A 301 2.34 -3.45 -12.25
CA THR A 301 2.75 -2.15 -11.69
C THR A 301 3.64 -2.25 -10.46
N LEU A 302 3.43 -3.23 -9.59
CA LEU A 302 4.19 -3.37 -8.34
C LEU A 302 5.71 -3.46 -8.56
N PRO A 303 6.22 -4.22 -9.55
CA PRO A 303 7.66 -4.25 -9.77
C PRO A 303 8.27 -2.92 -10.18
N VAL A 304 7.53 -2.07 -10.91
CA VAL A 304 7.99 -0.71 -11.27
C VAL A 304 8.17 0.12 -9.99
N GLN A 305 7.22 0.04 -9.06
CA GLN A 305 7.28 0.77 -7.79
C GLN A 305 8.45 0.29 -6.94
N TRP A 306 8.63 -1.01 -6.76
CA TRP A 306 9.73 -1.56 -5.98
C TRP A 306 11.09 -1.33 -6.60
N ALA A 307 11.19 -1.35 -7.94
CA ALA A 307 12.41 -0.97 -8.65
C ALA A 307 12.78 0.49 -8.34
N ALA A 308 11.83 1.41 -8.47
CA ALA A 308 12.08 2.82 -8.20
C ALA A 308 12.44 3.08 -6.75
N MET A 309 11.72 2.47 -5.80
CA MET A 309 12.01 2.61 -4.37
C MET A 309 13.38 2.03 -3.99
N THR A 310 13.81 0.94 -4.61
CA THR A 310 15.14 0.34 -4.36
C THR A 310 16.26 1.22 -4.94
N LEU A 311 16.08 1.79 -6.13
CA LEU A 311 17.06 2.74 -6.68
C LEU A 311 17.13 4.03 -5.86
N LEU A 312 15.98 4.53 -5.38
CA LEU A 312 15.93 5.66 -4.44
C LEU A 312 16.65 5.36 -3.14
N TYR A 313 16.51 4.13 -2.63
CA TYR A 313 17.22 3.69 -1.43
C TYR A 313 18.74 3.75 -1.64
N PHE A 314 19.24 3.23 -2.76
CA PHE A 314 20.66 3.33 -3.10
C PHE A 314 21.12 4.78 -3.24
N ASP A 315 20.36 5.66 -3.91
CA ASP A 315 20.71 7.08 -4.03
C ASP A 315 20.82 7.78 -2.66
N VAL A 316 19.85 7.57 -1.78
CA VAL A 316 19.85 8.21 -0.44
C VAL A 316 21.02 7.71 0.40
N ARG A 317 21.32 6.41 0.34
CA ARG A 317 22.46 5.84 1.05
C ARG A 317 23.77 6.44 0.57
N VAL A 318 23.98 6.51 -0.75
CA VAL A 318 25.19 7.14 -1.32
C VAL A 318 25.33 8.59 -0.88
N ARG A 319 24.24 9.36 -0.89
CA ARG A 319 24.26 10.79 -0.51
C ARG A 319 24.56 11.01 0.96
N ARG A 320 24.06 10.16 1.86
CA ARG A 320 24.28 10.33 3.31
C ARG A 320 25.53 9.65 3.81
N GLU A 321 25.71 8.38 3.50
CA GLU A 321 26.89 7.62 3.94
C GLU A 321 28.15 8.12 3.26
N GLY A 322 28.08 8.51 1.98
CA GLY A 322 29.21 9.11 1.28
C GLY A 322 29.62 10.46 1.87
N PHE A 323 28.65 11.27 2.32
CA PHE A 323 28.92 12.53 3.01
C PHE A 323 29.55 12.28 4.39
N ASP A 324 29.00 11.34 5.17
CA ASP A 324 29.50 11.01 6.51
C ASP A 324 30.95 10.48 6.45
N ILE A 325 31.30 9.68 5.44
CA ILE A 325 32.68 9.20 5.24
C ILE A 325 33.60 10.35 4.83
N ALA A 326 33.20 11.18 3.87
CA ALA A 326 34.00 12.33 3.44
C ALA A 326 34.27 13.30 4.60
N GLN A 327 33.29 13.55 5.46
CA GLN A 327 33.45 14.39 6.65
C GLN A 327 34.43 13.77 7.66
N ARG A 328 34.31 12.47 7.96
CA ARG A 328 35.24 11.78 8.88
C ARG A 328 36.68 11.78 8.37
N LEU A 329 36.88 11.67 7.06
CA LEU A 329 38.20 11.76 6.43
C LEU A 329 38.80 13.17 6.52
N GLN A 330 37.97 14.21 6.49
CA GLN A 330 38.42 15.60 6.72
C GLN A 330 38.74 15.86 8.20
N GLU A 331 38.02 15.25 9.13
CA GLU A 331 38.24 15.38 10.58
C GLU A 331 39.42 14.53 11.09
N GLN A 332 39.85 13.49 10.34
CA GLN A 332 41.02 12.65 10.65
C GLN A 332 41.99 12.57 9.45
N PRO A 333 42.79 13.63 9.20
CA PRO A 333 43.68 13.72 8.03
C PRO A 333 44.83 12.68 8.00
N GLY A 334 44.95 11.81 9.00
CA GLY A 334 46.04 10.82 9.13
C GLY A 334 45.76 9.40 8.62
N LEU A 335 44.56 9.11 8.11
CA LEU A 335 44.19 7.76 7.62
C LEU A 335 44.32 7.59 6.10
N VAL A 336 45.24 8.33 5.46
CA VAL A 336 45.69 7.99 4.10
C VAL A 336 46.52 6.72 4.19
N VAL A 337 45.85 5.57 4.14
CA VAL A 337 46.53 4.32 3.80
C VAL A 337 46.72 4.35 2.29
N GLU A 338 47.97 4.59 1.88
CA GLU A 338 48.43 4.16 0.56
C GLU A 338 48.18 2.65 0.43
N ARG A 339 47.17 2.26 -0.35
CA ARG A 339 47.18 1.20 -1.38
C ARG A 339 45.76 0.79 -1.77
#